data_AF-A0A3C0S9Q6-F1
#
_entry.id   AF-A0A3C0S9Q6-F1
#
_cell.length_a   1.000
_cell.length_b   1.000
_cell.length_c   1.000
_cell.angle_alpha   90.00
_cell.angle_beta   90.00
_cell.angle_gamma   90.00
#
_symmetry.space_group_name_H-M   'P 1'
#
loop_
_entity.id
_entity.type
_entity.pdbx_description
1 polymer ?
#
loop_
_entity_poly.entity_id
_entity_poly.type
_entity_poly.pdbx_seq_one_letter_code
_entity_poly.pdbx_strand_id
1 'polypeptide(L)' 'MTYNEELDDLLKDLAEESKNFKAAENKEEEVEALKDLLDVFMRGTLSVREQIDKYNERRWKR' A
#
# COMPACT_ATOMS: atom_id res chain seq x y z
N MET A 1 14.49 -4.53 5.36
CA MET A 1 13.91 -3.23 4.99
C MET A 1 13.52 -2.51 6.26
N THR A 2 13.84 -1.23 6.36
CA THR A 2 13.27 -0.35 7.37
C THR A 2 11.82 -0.01 6.98
N TYR A 3 10.96 0.30 7.96
CA TYR A 3 9.56 0.64 7.67
C TYR A 3 9.42 1.83 6.70
N ASN A 4 10.36 2.78 6.73
CA ASN A 4 10.35 3.92 5.82
C ASN A 4 10.61 3.50 4.37
N GLU A 5 11.53 2.57 4.14
CA GLU A 5 11.80 2.02 2.80
C GLU A 5 10.57 1.28 2.25
N GLU A 6 9.92 0.48 3.11
CA GLU A 6 8.69 -0.24 2.75
C GLU A 6 7.54 0.73 2.41
N LEU A 7 7.40 1.81 3.17
CA LEU A 7 6.39 2.85 2.92
C LEU A 7 6.66 3.59 1.60
N ASP A 8 7.92 3.91 1.32
CA ASP A 8 8.32 4.56 0.07
C ASP A 8 8.03 3.66 -1.15
N ASP A 9 8.26 2.36 -1.04
CA ASP A 9 7.97 1.42 -2.12
C ASP A 9 6.46 1.26 -2.33
N LEU A 10 5.67 1.13 -1.26
CA LEU A 10 4.20 1.13 -1.35
C LEU A 10 3.64 2.41 -2.01
N LEU A 11 4.23 3.57 -1.73
CA LEU A 11 3.82 4.84 -2.33
C LEU A 11 4.17 4.91 -3.82
N LYS A 12 5.31 4.34 -4.24
CA LYS A 12 5.69 4.23 -5.65
C LYS A 12 4.73 3.31 -6.39
N ASP A 13 4.45 2.13 -5.83
CA ASP A 13 3.52 1.15 -6.41
C ASP A 13 2.14 1.79 -6.59
N LEU A 14 1.64 2.49 -5.58
CA LEU A 14 0.35 3.18 -5.66
C LEU A 14 0.33 4.26 -6.75
N ALA A 15 1.43 5.00 -6.90
CA ALA A 15 1.55 6.02 -7.94
C ALA A 15 1.65 5.41 -9.35
N GLU A 16 2.23 4.22 -9.48
CA GLU A 16 2.30 3.46 -10.72
C GLU A 16 0.93 2.93 -11.12
N GLU A 17 0.22 2.25 -10.21
CA GLU A 17 -1.12 1.73 -10.50
C GLU A 17 -2.14 2.84 -10.78
N SER A 18 -1.98 4.01 -10.15
CA SER A 18 -2.78 5.18 -10.49
C SER A 18 -2.55 5.68 -11.93
N LYS A 19 -1.34 5.52 -12.47
CA LYS A 19 -1.05 5.83 -13.88
C LYS A 19 -1.63 4.76 -14.79
N ASN A 20 -1.54 3.48 -14.41
CA ASN A 20 -2.12 2.37 -15.18
C ASN A 20 -3.63 2.56 -15.33
N PHE A 21 -4.33 2.92 -14.25
CA PHE A 21 -5.76 3.24 -14.29
C PHE A 21 -6.08 4.41 -15.25
N LYS A 22 -5.23 5.45 -15.29
CA LYS A 22 -5.41 6.59 -16.22
C LYS A 22 -5.13 6.24 -17.67
N ALA A 23 -4.30 5.22 -17.90
CA ALA A 23 -3.90 4.77 -19.23
C ALA A 23 -4.79 3.66 -19.79
N ALA A 24 -5.69 3.09 -18.96
CA ALA A 24 -6.60 2.03 -19.36
C ALA A 24 -7.49 2.47 -20.54
N GLU A 25 -7.57 1.62 -21.57
CA GLU A 25 -8.32 1.92 -22.80
C GLU A 25 -9.73 1.31 -22.78
N ASN A 26 -10.00 0.40 -21.85
CA ASN A 26 -11.26 -0.30 -21.72
C ASN A 26 -11.64 -0.63 -20.27
N LYS A 27 -12.90 -1.00 -20.08
CA LYS A 27 -13.48 -1.31 -18.77
C LYS A 27 -12.80 -2.46 -18.04
N GLU A 28 -12.26 -3.44 -18.76
CA GLU A 28 -11.59 -4.58 -18.14
C GLU A 28 -10.25 -4.15 -17.54
N GLU A 29 -9.47 -3.36 -18.28
CA GLU A 29 -8.22 -2.75 -17.80
C GLU A 29 -8.47 -1.78 -16.63
N GLU A 30 -9.52 -0.96 -16.67
CA GLU A 30 -9.90 -0.09 -15.56
C GLU A 30 -10.19 -0.90 -14.29
N VAL A 31 -10.89 -2.04 -14.42
CA VAL A 31 -11.23 -2.90 -13.29
C VAL A 31 -10.00 -3.60 -12.72
N GLU A 32 -9.08 -4.07 -13.56
CA GLU A 32 -7.82 -4.67 -13.09
C GLU A 32 -6.94 -3.63 -12.39
N ALA A 33 -6.74 -2.44 -12.98
CA ALA A 33 -5.96 -1.39 -12.33
C ALA A 33 -6.56 -0.94 -10.98
N LEU A 34 -7.89 -0.96 -10.83
CA LEU A 34 -8.55 -0.71 -9.54
C LEU A 34 -8.31 -1.84 -8.52
N LYS A 35 -8.24 -3.10 -8.96
CA LYS A 35 -7.90 -4.22 -8.07
C LYS A 35 -6.45 -4.14 -7.61
N ASP A 36 -5.54 -3.77 -8.51
CA ASP A 36 -4.13 -3.63 -8.20
C ASP A 36 -3.89 -2.46 -7.22
N LEU A 37 -4.55 -1.32 -7.44
CA LEU A 37 -4.59 -0.21 -6.47
C LEU A 37 -5.09 -0.67 -5.09
N LEU A 38 -6.19 -1.44 -5.05
CA LEU A 38 -6.74 -1.95 -3.80
C LEU A 38 -5.76 -2.88 -3.09
N ASP A 39 -5.05 -3.74 -3.81
CA ASP A 39 -4.06 -4.64 -3.22
C ASP A 39 -2.91 -3.86 -2.57
N VAL A 40 -2.38 -2.83 -3.24
CA VAL A 40 -1.35 -1.95 -2.67
C VAL A 40 -1.84 -1.27 -1.39
N PHE A 41 -3.07 -0.76 -1.38
CA PHE A 41 -3.67 -0.16 -0.19
C PHE A 41 -3.83 -1.14 0.98
N MET A 42 -4.25 -2.37 0.69
CA MET A 42 -4.42 -3.40 1.71
C MET A 42 -3.08 -3.77 2.34
N ARG A 43 -2.03 -3.93 1.53
CA ARG A 43 -0.66 -4.17 2.00
C ARG A 43 -0.16 -3.01 2.88
N GLY A 44 -0.34 -1.77 2.44
CA GLY A 44 0.05 -0.60 3.22
C GLY A 44 -0.71 -0.47 4.54
N THR A 45 -2.00 -0.78 4.55
CA THR A 45 -2.82 -0.77 5.77
C THR A 45 -2.32 -1.80 6.78
N LEU A 46 -1.96 -3.01 6.32
CA LEU A 46 -1.37 -4.05 7.17
C LEU A 46 -0.04 -3.58 7.76
N SER A 47 0.85 -3.03 6.94
CA SER A 47 2.16 -2.54 7.38
C SER A 47 2.05 -1.44 8.45
N VAL A 48 1.17 -0.45 8.23
CA VAL A 48 0.89 0.61 9.22
C VAL A 48 0.35 0.01 10.53
N ARG A 49 -0.58 -0.94 10.45
CA ARG A 49 -1.14 -1.61 11.62
C ARG A 49 -0.04 -2.32 12.43
N GLU A 50 0.85 -3.06 11.78
CA GLU A 50 1.96 -3.73 12.46
C GLU A 50 2.89 -2.75 13.19
N GLN A 51 3.12 -1.56 12.63
CA GLN A 51 3.91 -0.53 13.32
C GLN A 51 3.21 0.04 14.54
N ILE A 52 1.89 0.24 14.46
CA ILE A 52 1.08 0.64 15.61
C ILE A 52 1.18 -0.43 16.71
N ASP A 53 1.04 -1.70 16.36
CA ASP A 53 1.13 -2.82 17.32
C ASP A 53 2.52 -2.88 17.97
N LYS A 54 3.60 -2.77 17.17
CA LYS A 54 4.99 -2.67 17.68
C LYS A 54 5.20 -1.46 18.61
N TYR A 55 4.56 -0.33 18.34
CA TYR A 55 4.64 0.86 19.20
C TYR A 55 3.90 0.64 20.53
N ASN A 56 2.70 0.06 20.48
CA ASN A 56 1.90 -0.26 21.65
C ASN A 56 2.61 -1.30 22.54
N GLU A 57 3.14 -2.38 21.97
CA GLU A 57 3.91 -3.37 22.73
C GLU A 57 5.13 -2.76 23.43
N ARG A 58 5.89 -1.89 22.74
CA ARG A 58 7.01 -1.16 23.35
C ARG A 58 6.58 -0.24 24.50
N ARG A 59 5.38 0.33 24.41
CA ARG A 59 4.83 1.23 25.44
C ARG A 59 4.35 0.47 26.67
N TRP A 60 3.79 -0.72 26.51
CA TRP A 60 3.25 -1.53 27.61
C TRP A 60 4.27 -2.51 28.24
N LYS A 61 5.40 -2.77 27.59
CA LYS A 61 6.55 -3.51 28.15
C LYS A 61 7.55 -2.62 28.93
N ARG A 62 7.17 -1.40 29.29
CA ARG A 62 8.01 -0.43 30.02
C ARG A 62 7.55 -0.25 31.45
#